data_AF-A0A6N9RI05-F1
#
_entry.id   AF-A0A6N9RI05-F1
#
_cell.length_a   1.000
_cell.length_b   1.000
_cell.length_c   1.000
_cell.angle_alpha   90.00
_cell.angle_beta   90.00
_cell.angle_gamma   90.00
#
_symmetry.space_group_name_H-M   'P 1'
#
loop_
_entity.id
_entity.type
_entity.pdbx_description
1 polymer ?
#
loop_
_entity_poly.entity_id
_entity_poly.type
_entity_poly.pdbx_seq_one_letter_code
_entity_poly.pdbx_strand_id
1 'polypeptide(L)'
;MKLTDDELRKLRNAFNVQKKTQANRKPDRNGNAIRLTMFFEEWLNVWIDSGKIALRGSGRGKFCMSRKNDLGDYAIGNVEIKSCEENSREAKQGRMVSQCTRNKMSASRAGCAKDKEHKAKLSETHRSLPQVKCPHCGTKGRKGGAMTRHHFDRCKSVAPHPA
;
A
#
# COMPACT_ATOMS: atom_id res chain seq x y z
N MET A 1 -30.14 9.06 9.78
CA MET A 1 -29.44 9.45 11.03
C MET A 1 -29.60 10.95 11.18
N LYS A 2 -30.19 11.45 12.28
CA LYS A 2 -30.29 12.90 12.50
C LYS A 2 -29.00 13.37 13.19
N LEU A 3 -28.18 14.14 12.48
CA LEU A 3 -26.99 14.78 13.04
C LEU A 3 -27.42 15.94 13.93
N THR A 4 -26.72 16.11 15.04
CA THR A 4 -26.90 17.29 15.90
C THR A 4 -26.32 18.54 15.26
N ASP A 5 -26.79 19.73 15.66
CA ASP A 5 -26.28 21.00 15.15
C ASP A 5 -24.77 21.18 15.40
N ASP A 6 -24.29 20.68 16.54
CA ASP A 6 -22.87 20.67 16.89
C ASP A 6 -22.04 19.78 15.95
N GLU A 7 -22.57 18.62 15.57
CA GLU A 7 -21.93 17.74 14.58
C GLU A 7 -21.93 18.37 13.20
N LEU A 8 -23.05 18.98 12.79
CA LEU A 8 -23.14 19.72 11.53
C LEU A 8 -22.12 20.86 11.47
N ARG A 9 -21.95 21.60 12.57
CA ARG A 9 -20.91 22.65 12.68
C ARG A 9 -19.51 22.07 12.53
N LYS A 10 -19.19 20.96 13.20
CA LYS A 10 -17.89 20.27 13.07
C LYS A 10 -17.65 19.79 11.63
N LEU A 11 -18.66 19.23 10.99
CA LEU A 11 -18.60 18.75 9.61
C LEU A 11 -18.41 19.90 8.62
N ARG A 12 -19.09 21.03 8.83
CA ARG A 12 -18.93 22.24 8.00
C ARG A 12 -17.52 22.82 8.14
N ASN A 13 -16.97 22.86 9.35
CA ASN A 13 -15.56 23.23 9.56
C ASN A 13 -14.61 22.27 8.82
N ALA A 14 -14.88 20.97 8.87
CA ALA A 14 -14.13 19.96 8.14
C ALA A 14 -14.16 20.16 6.61
N PHE A 15 -15.32 20.47 6.05
CA PHE A 15 -15.49 20.82 4.63
C PHE A 15 -14.70 22.08 4.27
N ASN A 16 -14.77 23.13 5.10
CA ASN A 16 -14.02 24.36 4.90
C ASN A 16 -12.51 24.16 4.94
N VAL A 17 -12.02 23.35 5.88
CA VAL A 17 -10.60 22.95 5.95
C VAL A 17 -10.20 22.20 4.68
N GLN A 18 -11.03 21.25 4.22
CA GLN A 18 -10.77 20.54 2.98
C GLN A 18 -10.68 21.53 1.81
N LYS A 19 -11.66 22.41 1.62
CA LYS A 19 -11.68 23.45 0.58
C LYS A 19 -10.43 24.35 0.61
N LYS A 20 -10.07 24.87 1.78
CA LYS A 20 -8.90 25.76 1.96
C LYS A 20 -7.58 25.04 1.70
N THR A 21 -7.45 23.80 2.17
CA THR A 21 -6.19 23.05 2.03
C THR A 21 -5.91 22.62 0.59
N GLN A 22 -6.93 22.45 -0.26
CA GLN A 22 -6.71 22.01 -1.66
C GLN A 22 -5.91 23.01 -2.49
N ALA A 23 -6.08 24.32 -2.25
CA ALA A 23 -5.34 25.36 -2.95
C ALA A 23 -3.81 25.25 -2.78
N ASN A 24 -3.35 24.62 -1.69
CA ASN A 24 -1.94 24.41 -1.37
C ASN A 24 -1.47 22.97 -1.66
N ARG A 25 -2.34 22.10 -2.20
CA ARG A 25 -1.96 20.72 -2.49
C ARG A 25 -1.18 20.65 -3.79
N LYS A 26 -0.38 19.58 -3.90
CA LYS A 26 0.23 19.20 -5.16
C LYS A 26 -0.87 19.01 -6.22
N PRO A 27 -0.60 19.37 -7.48
CA PRO A 27 -1.53 19.11 -8.57
C PRO A 27 -1.83 17.61 -8.69
N ASP A 28 -2.87 17.29 -9.46
CA ASP A 28 -3.23 15.92 -9.78
C ASP A 28 -2.11 15.20 -10.55
N ARG A 29 -2.29 13.91 -10.83
CA ARG A 29 -1.30 13.11 -11.56
C ARG A 29 -0.95 13.66 -12.96
N ASN A 30 -1.83 14.45 -13.56
CA ASN A 30 -1.64 15.08 -14.87
C ASN A 30 -1.10 16.53 -14.77
N GLY A 31 -0.86 17.04 -13.57
CA GLY A 31 -0.36 18.40 -13.35
C GLY A 31 -1.46 19.46 -13.22
N ASN A 32 -2.74 19.08 -13.19
CA ASN A 32 -3.85 20.02 -13.05
C ASN A 32 -4.06 20.42 -11.59
N ALA A 33 -4.47 21.68 -11.38
CA ALA A 33 -4.87 22.16 -10.06
C ALA A 33 -6.12 21.40 -9.57
N ILE A 34 -6.10 20.97 -8.31
CA ILE A 34 -7.20 20.22 -7.70
C ILE A 34 -8.16 21.21 -7.01
N ARG A 35 -9.45 21.09 -7.30
CA ARG A 35 -10.52 21.89 -6.68
C ARG A 35 -11.56 21.01 -5.98
N LEU A 36 -12.28 21.64 -5.06
CA LEU A 36 -13.49 21.07 -4.46
C LEU A 36 -14.68 21.72 -5.15
N THR A 37 -15.28 21.00 -6.10
CA THR A 37 -16.39 21.49 -6.92
C THR A 37 -17.75 21.19 -6.31
N MET A 38 -17.82 20.18 -5.43
CA MET A 38 -19.05 19.87 -4.68
C MET A 38 -19.33 20.87 -3.55
N PHE A 39 -20.61 21.06 -3.25
CA PHE A 39 -21.09 21.85 -2.12
C PHE A 39 -21.14 21.01 -0.83
N PHE A 40 -21.42 21.66 0.30
CA PHE A 40 -21.36 21.01 1.61
C PHE A 40 -22.36 19.87 1.72
N GLU A 41 -23.57 20.04 1.19
CA GLU A 41 -24.66 19.09 1.23
C GLU A 41 -24.31 17.83 0.44
N GLU A 42 -23.74 18.00 -0.75
CA GLU A 42 -23.24 16.91 -1.59
C GLU A 42 -22.09 16.16 -0.92
N TRP A 43 -21.15 16.90 -0.34
CA TRP A 43 -20.04 16.33 0.43
C TRP A 43 -20.54 15.53 1.63
N LEU A 44 -21.55 16.04 2.33
CA LEU A 44 -22.17 15.40 3.48
C LEU A 44 -22.91 14.12 3.06
N ASN A 45 -23.63 14.15 1.95
CA ASN A 45 -24.34 13.00 1.41
C ASN A 45 -23.38 11.86 1.10
N VAL A 46 -22.22 12.13 0.46
CA VAL A 46 -21.20 11.09 0.23
C VAL A 46 -20.75 10.42 1.55
N TRP A 47 -20.61 11.20 2.61
CA TRP A 47 -20.27 10.65 3.93
C TRP A 47 -21.40 9.86 4.57
N ILE A 48 -22.65 10.34 4.48
CA ILE A 48 -23.84 9.66 5.00
C ILE A 48 -24.05 8.34 4.25
N ASP A 49 -24.03 8.37 2.92
CA ASP A 49 -24.22 7.21 2.05
C ASP A 49 -23.15 6.13 2.29
N SER A 50 -21.93 6.56 2.64
CA SER A 50 -20.85 5.61 2.97
C SER A 50 -21.07 4.85 4.28
N GLY A 51 -21.93 5.37 5.17
CA GLY A 51 -22.13 4.88 6.54
C GLY A 51 -20.96 5.14 7.49
N LYS A 52 -19.92 5.86 7.06
CA LYS A 52 -18.63 5.99 7.79
C LYS A 52 -18.38 7.36 8.38
N ILE A 53 -19.38 8.24 8.38
CA ILE A 53 -19.25 9.61 8.88
C ILE A 53 -18.78 9.65 10.35
N ALA A 54 -19.27 8.73 11.19
CA ALA A 54 -18.85 8.61 12.59
C ALA A 54 -17.37 8.17 12.75
N LEU A 55 -16.82 7.50 11.74
CA LEU A 55 -15.43 7.03 11.71
C LEU A 55 -14.50 7.98 10.94
N ARG A 56 -15.01 9.14 10.50
CA ARG A 56 -14.22 10.16 9.80
C ARG A 56 -13.09 10.67 10.70
N GLY A 57 -11.88 10.77 10.17
CA GLY A 57 -10.75 11.32 10.91
C GLY A 57 -9.40 11.05 10.27
N SER A 58 -8.34 11.13 11.07
CA SER A 58 -6.97 10.77 10.70
C SER A 58 -6.49 9.58 11.54
N GLY A 59 -5.63 8.76 10.95
CA GLY A 59 -4.99 7.63 11.63
C GLY A 59 -5.68 6.28 11.42
N ARG A 60 -5.18 5.26 12.12
CA ARG A 60 -5.61 3.87 11.98
C ARG A 60 -7.06 3.68 12.43
N GLY A 61 -7.82 2.87 11.68
CA GLY A 61 -9.25 2.64 11.93
C GLY A 61 -10.18 3.81 11.61
N LYS A 62 -9.65 4.91 11.07
CA LYS A 62 -10.43 6.06 10.63
C LYS A 62 -10.52 6.09 9.10
N PHE A 63 -11.51 6.83 8.62
CA PHE A 63 -11.80 6.99 7.20
C PHE A 63 -11.57 8.42 6.74
N CYS A 64 -11.13 8.55 5.49
CA CYS A 64 -10.94 9.82 4.80
C CYS A 64 -11.57 9.77 3.41
N MET A 65 -11.92 10.95 2.89
CA MET A 65 -12.37 11.11 1.51
C MET A 65 -11.16 11.29 0.59
N SER A 66 -11.00 10.39 -0.38
CA SER A 66 -9.96 10.43 -1.40
C SER A 66 -10.57 10.60 -2.79
N ARG A 67 -9.76 11.07 -3.74
CA ARG A 67 -10.14 11.13 -5.16
C ARG A 67 -9.76 9.81 -5.82
N LYS A 68 -10.55 9.36 -6.78
CA LYS A 68 -10.25 8.14 -7.52
C LYS A 68 -8.99 8.34 -8.36
N ASN A 69 -8.04 7.41 -8.25
CA ASN A 69 -6.78 7.39 -9.00
C ASN A 69 -5.92 8.68 -8.89
N ASP A 70 -6.15 9.51 -7.86
CA ASP A 70 -5.53 10.83 -7.71
C ASP A 70 -5.73 11.80 -8.90
N LEU A 71 -6.80 11.61 -9.69
CA LEU A 71 -7.13 12.40 -10.88
C LEU A 71 -8.31 13.34 -10.64
N GLY A 72 -8.24 14.54 -11.21
CA GLY A 72 -9.36 15.50 -11.23
C GLY A 72 -9.74 16.08 -9.87
N ASP A 73 -10.95 16.64 -9.81
CA ASP A 73 -11.45 17.40 -8.66
C ASP A 73 -12.19 16.54 -7.64
N TYR A 74 -12.37 17.05 -6.43
CA TYR A 74 -13.34 16.50 -5.50
C TYR A 74 -14.76 16.89 -5.98
N ALA A 75 -15.32 16.03 -6.82
CA ALA A 75 -16.66 16.12 -7.39
C ALA A 75 -17.49 14.88 -7.04
N ILE A 76 -18.83 14.99 -7.12
CA ILE A 76 -19.70 13.81 -7.03
C ILE A 76 -19.27 12.79 -8.08
N GLY A 77 -19.18 11.52 -7.69
CA GLY A 77 -18.73 10.44 -8.58
C GLY A 77 -17.22 10.28 -8.73
N ASN A 78 -16.41 11.30 -8.43
CA ASN A 78 -14.94 11.23 -8.47
C ASN A 78 -14.28 11.04 -7.08
N VAL A 79 -15.09 11.06 -6.03
CA VAL A 79 -14.63 10.82 -4.66
C VAL A 79 -15.04 9.44 -4.16
N GLU A 80 -14.30 8.95 -3.19
CA GLU A 80 -14.61 7.71 -2.47
C GLU A 80 -14.17 7.85 -1.01
N ILE A 81 -14.83 7.09 -0.12
CA ILE A 81 -14.47 7.02 1.29
C ILE A 81 -13.60 5.79 1.50
N LYS A 82 -12.31 6.00 1.80
CA LYS A 82 -11.32 4.96 2.04
C LYS A 82 -10.84 4.97 3.48
N SER A 83 -10.37 3.82 3.96
CA SER A 83 -9.63 3.81 5.23
C SER A 83 -8.33 4.62 5.06
N CYS A 84 -7.91 5.30 6.13
CA CYS A 84 -6.66 6.06 6.09
C CYS A 84 -5.45 5.17 5.81
N GLU A 85 -5.53 3.88 6.18
CA GLU A 85 -4.49 2.88 5.94
C GLU A 85 -4.38 2.53 4.47
N GLU A 86 -5.51 2.29 3.79
CA GLU A 86 -5.54 2.03 2.35
C GLU A 86 -5.04 3.24 1.56
N ASN A 87 -5.56 4.44 1.86
CA ASN A 87 -5.13 5.67 1.21
C ASN A 87 -3.61 5.90 1.40
N SER A 88 -3.09 5.65 2.59
CA SER A 88 -1.64 5.77 2.85
C SER A 88 -0.82 4.68 2.15
N ARG A 89 -1.36 3.48 1.99
CA ARG A 89 -0.73 2.38 1.27
C ARG A 89 -0.65 2.68 -0.22
N GLU A 90 -1.75 3.13 -0.82
CA GLU A 90 -1.83 3.54 -2.22
C GLU A 90 -0.84 4.67 -2.53
N ALA A 91 -0.79 5.72 -1.70
CA ALA A 91 0.15 6.83 -1.88
C ALA A 91 1.64 6.42 -1.81
N LYS A 92 1.96 5.29 -1.17
CA LYS A 92 3.31 4.74 -1.10
C LYS A 92 3.60 3.78 -2.27
N GLN A 93 2.57 3.17 -2.83
CA GLN A 93 2.71 2.17 -3.88
C GLN A 93 3.25 2.81 -5.16
N GLY A 94 4.25 2.18 -5.78
CA GLY A 94 4.89 2.67 -7.01
C GLY A 94 5.78 3.90 -6.83
N ARG A 95 5.87 4.51 -5.63
CA ARG A 95 6.73 5.66 -5.41
C ARG A 95 8.19 5.24 -5.35
N MET A 96 8.99 5.67 -6.34
CA MET A 96 10.44 5.47 -6.30
C MET A 96 11.05 6.24 -5.14
N VAL A 97 11.84 5.54 -4.33
CA VAL A 97 12.63 6.17 -3.29
C VAL A 97 13.71 7.04 -3.93
N SER A 98 13.87 8.26 -3.43
CA SER A 98 14.91 9.19 -3.93
C SER A 98 16.31 8.60 -3.73
N GLN A 99 17.27 9.01 -4.58
CA GLN A 99 18.65 8.52 -4.46
C GLN A 99 19.26 8.90 -3.10
N CYS A 100 19.02 10.12 -2.61
CA CYS A 100 19.47 10.55 -1.28
C CYS A 100 18.91 9.65 -0.17
N THR A 101 17.60 9.34 -0.19
CA THR A 101 17.00 8.44 0.79
C THR A 101 17.54 7.01 0.67
N ARG A 102 17.74 6.52 -0.55
CA ARG A 102 18.36 5.22 -0.82
C ARG A 102 19.77 5.14 -0.24
N ASN A 103 20.59 6.17 -0.47
CA ASN A 103 21.95 6.25 0.05
C ASN A 103 21.96 6.25 1.59
N LYS A 104 21.08 7.02 2.24
CA LYS A 104 20.94 7.03 3.71
C LYS A 104 20.56 5.65 4.26
N MET A 105 19.58 4.97 3.65
CA MET A 105 19.19 3.62 4.04
C MET A 105 20.35 2.62 3.83
N SER A 106 21.10 2.75 2.74
CA SER A 106 22.26 1.91 2.45
C SER A 106 23.38 2.13 3.46
N ALA A 107 23.74 3.39 3.74
CA ALA A 107 24.76 3.76 4.70
C ALA A 107 24.44 3.26 6.12
N SER A 108 23.17 3.36 6.53
CA SER A 108 22.72 2.83 7.83
C SER A 108 22.80 1.31 7.94
N ARG A 109 22.83 0.57 6.82
CA ARG A 109 22.94 -0.90 6.81
C ARG A 109 24.36 -1.37 6.55
N ALA A 110 25.19 -0.54 5.93
CA ALA A 110 26.59 -0.82 5.68
C ALA A 110 27.32 -1.03 7.00
N GLY A 111 28.08 -2.11 7.11
CA GLY A 111 28.83 -2.45 8.33
C GLY A 111 27.99 -3.06 9.46
N CYS A 112 26.65 -3.07 9.38
CA CYS A 112 25.81 -3.78 10.34
C CYS A 112 25.93 -5.30 10.12
N ALA A 113 26.88 -5.93 10.80
CA ALA A 113 27.03 -7.37 10.80
C ALA A 113 25.77 -8.03 11.35
N LYS A 114 25.30 -9.08 10.65
CA LYS A 114 24.25 -9.95 11.20
C LYS A 114 24.81 -10.71 12.39
N ASP A 115 24.10 -10.64 13.49
CA ASP A 115 24.43 -11.37 14.70
C ASP A 115 24.54 -12.89 14.43
N LYS A 116 25.42 -13.56 15.19
CA LYS A 116 25.69 -15.00 15.06
C LYS A 116 24.43 -15.83 15.31
N GLU A 117 23.60 -15.43 16.28
CA GLU A 117 22.34 -16.11 16.59
C GLU A 117 21.36 -16.00 15.42
N HIS A 118 21.26 -14.83 14.79
CA HIS A 118 20.43 -14.63 13.60
C HIS A 118 20.88 -15.52 12.42
N LYS A 119 22.20 -15.64 12.20
CA LYS A 119 22.75 -16.54 11.18
C LYS A 119 22.44 -18.00 11.48
N ALA A 120 22.53 -18.41 12.74
CA ALA A 120 22.20 -19.77 13.18
C ALA A 120 20.72 -20.10 12.93
N LYS A 121 19.79 -19.22 13.33
CA LYS A 121 18.34 -19.40 13.10
C LYS A 121 17.99 -19.54 11.62
N LEU A 122 18.59 -18.74 10.75
CA LEU A 122 18.41 -18.87 9.29
C LEU A 122 18.92 -20.22 8.78
N SER A 123 20.09 -20.65 9.24
CA SER A 123 20.65 -21.96 8.87
C SER A 123 19.76 -23.11 9.32
N GLU A 124 19.29 -23.07 10.57
CA GLU A 124 18.40 -24.06 11.16
C GLU A 124 17.06 -24.14 10.41
N THR A 125 16.46 -22.99 10.10
CA THR A 125 15.23 -22.93 9.29
C THR A 125 15.42 -23.60 7.93
N HIS A 126 16.55 -23.37 7.27
CA HIS A 126 16.84 -24.09 6.03
C HIS A 126 17.08 -25.58 6.28
N ARG A 127 17.69 -25.97 7.40
CA ARG A 127 17.94 -27.37 7.77
C ARG A 127 16.69 -28.13 8.21
N SER A 128 15.63 -27.46 8.64
CA SER A 128 14.36 -28.10 9.00
C SER A 128 13.45 -28.34 7.78
N LEU A 129 13.75 -27.72 6.63
CA LEU A 129 12.98 -27.97 5.40
C LEU A 129 13.07 -29.44 4.96
N PRO A 130 11.94 -30.07 4.58
CA PRO A 130 11.90 -31.47 4.19
C PRO A 130 12.71 -31.72 2.92
N GLN A 131 13.35 -32.89 2.86
CA GLN A 131 14.00 -33.36 1.64
C GLN A 131 12.98 -33.93 0.67
N VAL A 132 13.02 -33.46 -0.57
CA VAL A 132 12.22 -33.93 -1.70
C VAL A 132 13.15 -34.57 -2.73
N LYS A 133 12.66 -35.61 -3.40
CA LYS A 133 13.36 -36.23 -4.52
C LYS A 133 12.72 -35.75 -5.82
N CYS A 134 13.56 -35.52 -6.83
CA CYS A 134 13.07 -35.25 -8.17
C CYS A 134 12.62 -36.55 -8.85
N PRO A 135 11.39 -36.60 -9.40
CA PRO A 135 10.88 -37.80 -10.06
C PRO A 135 11.58 -38.09 -11.40
N HIS A 136 12.21 -37.10 -12.03
CA HIS A 136 12.83 -37.25 -13.35
C HIS A 136 14.29 -37.72 -13.30
N CYS A 137 15.07 -37.28 -12.30
CA CYS A 137 16.50 -37.57 -12.20
C CYS A 137 16.93 -38.22 -10.87
N GLY A 138 16.00 -38.41 -9.92
CA GLY A 138 16.28 -39.00 -8.61
C GLY A 138 17.09 -38.13 -7.64
N THR A 139 17.56 -36.95 -8.07
CA THR A 139 18.32 -36.02 -7.22
C THR A 139 17.49 -35.62 -5.99
N LYS A 140 18.13 -35.54 -4.81
CA LYS A 140 17.47 -35.15 -3.56
C LYS A 140 17.92 -33.76 -3.12
N GLY A 141 17.00 -32.96 -2.62
CA GLY A 141 17.31 -31.64 -2.07
C GLY A 141 16.18 -31.09 -1.21
N ARG A 142 16.38 -29.93 -0.60
CA ARG A 142 15.41 -29.34 0.35
C ARG A 142 14.31 -28.54 -0.35
N LYS A 143 13.06 -28.67 0.12
CA LYS A 143 11.84 -28.06 -0.45
C LYS A 143 11.73 -26.54 -0.22
N GLY A 144 12.57 -25.76 -0.88
CA GLY A 144 12.57 -24.28 -0.81
C GLY A 144 13.88 -23.64 -1.25
N GLY A 145 14.94 -24.45 -1.45
CA GLY A 145 16.21 -24.01 -2.01
C GLY A 145 16.28 -24.15 -3.54
N ALA A 146 17.47 -24.49 -4.04
CA ALA A 146 17.71 -24.71 -5.47
C ALA A 146 16.77 -25.75 -6.10
N MET A 147 16.29 -26.72 -5.30
CA MET A 147 15.33 -27.73 -5.77
C MET A 147 14.05 -27.10 -6.32
N THR A 148 13.38 -26.28 -5.51
CA THR A 148 12.12 -25.64 -5.90
C THR A 148 12.32 -24.46 -6.86
N ARG A 149 13.43 -23.71 -6.73
CA ARG A 149 13.64 -22.48 -7.51
C ARG A 149 14.01 -22.73 -8.96
N HIS A 150 14.77 -23.79 -9.23
CA HIS A 150 15.37 -24.00 -10.56
C HIS A 150 15.42 -25.46 -10.99
N HIS A 151 15.59 -26.42 -10.07
CA HIS A 151 15.85 -27.80 -10.46
C HIS A 151 14.65 -28.47 -11.13
N PHE A 152 13.43 -28.31 -10.61
CA PHE A 152 12.26 -28.96 -11.21
C PHE A 152 11.98 -28.44 -12.62
N ASP A 153 12.07 -27.12 -12.84
CA ASP A 153 11.81 -26.50 -14.14
C ASP A 153 12.93 -26.75 -15.16
N ARG A 154 14.17 -26.89 -14.70
CA ARG A 154 15.37 -27.07 -15.55
C ARG A 154 16.00 -28.44 -15.34
N CYS A 155 15.20 -29.44 -15.01
CA CYS A 155 15.70 -30.76 -14.72
C CYS A 155 16.32 -31.35 -16.01
N LYS A 156 17.63 -31.61 -16.00
CA LYS A 156 18.35 -32.10 -17.19
C LYS A 156 17.82 -33.41 -17.76
N SER A 157 17.11 -34.20 -16.96
CA SER A 157 16.50 -35.47 -17.37
C SER A 157 15.12 -35.30 -18.00
N VAL A 158 14.53 -34.10 -17.93
CA VAL A 158 13.36 -33.73 -18.72
C VAL A 158 13.91 -33.10 -20.00
N ALA A 159 13.57 -33.67 -21.15
CA ALA A 159 14.03 -33.16 -22.44
C ALA A 159 13.77 -31.64 -22.54
N PRO A 160 14.68 -30.85 -23.15
CA PRO A 160 14.51 -29.41 -23.23
C PRO A 160 13.18 -29.09 -23.91
N HIS A 161 12.38 -28.23 -23.29
CA HIS A 161 11.19 -27.66 -23.91
C HIS A 161 11.60 -27.08 -25.28
N PRO A 162 10.86 -27.37 -26.37
CA PRO A 162 11.13 -26.76 -27.67
C PRO A 162 11.07 -25.24 -27.55
N ALA A 163 12.02 -24.58 -28.23
CA ALA A 163 12.25 -23.14 -28.24
C ALA A 163 11.04 -22.35 -28.76
#